data_AF-A0A969V3Q7-F1
#
_entry.id   AF-A0A969V3Q7-F1
#
_cell.length_a   1.000
_cell.length_b   1.000
_cell.length_c   1.000
_cell.angle_alpha   90.00
_cell.angle_beta   90.00
_cell.angle_gamma   90.00
#
_symmetry.space_group_name_H-M   'P 1'
#
loop_
_entity.id
_entity.type
_entity.pdbx_description
1 polymer ?
#
loop_
_entity_poly.entity_id
_entity_poly.type
_entity_poly.pdbx_seq_one_letter_code
_entity_poly.pdbx_strand_id
1 'polypeptide(L)'
;MSTQFFLEESDIETLINLLLRSQQSRTREALCFSIGIDPKRLSFIRDCSDSDFFLLLIRYLNEIGEQEALCKLCCKELFLVFPHGKYATILSEIAAKLNCNQKSSQNSPNNKQPSVLPSIPASRSGVNPFHQLAKNKLIMGSAIFIIGLTGFSLYHQNSNSSNNPHPTKPSVSQTPNPIPTDFSEESVNKINSIYQEVLGREATISEIRANVKFLENGVQLNSIRAWIAKTSSLLREGNVISLECQGHDHTGFKWLDVRIKDGTVSLAPDTDAQTKWKVHVIGDVRDGVVALENQGKTDGPRWLDGVTYNNSVNLAPNTEGHYTGTKWRINIIGDGVVALDNQGKSKWLNGVTKNGSVNLAPNTEGGNTGTKWRIIKQ
;
A
#
# COMPACT_ATOMS: atom_id res chain seq x y z
N MET A 1 2.36 20.72 -29.76
CA MET A 1 1.00 20.15 -29.61
C MET A 1 0.70 20.19 -28.12
N SER A 2 -0.34 20.91 -27.68
CA SER A 2 -0.76 20.91 -26.28
C SER A 2 -1.39 19.57 -25.95
N THR A 3 -0.79 18.80 -25.04
CA THR A 3 -1.42 17.61 -24.46
C THR A 3 -2.66 18.06 -23.71
N GLN A 4 -3.83 17.70 -24.23
CA GLN A 4 -5.10 17.98 -23.57
C GLN A 4 -5.36 16.89 -22.54
N PHE A 5 -5.20 17.23 -21.27
CA PHE A 5 -5.59 16.35 -20.16
C PHE A 5 -7.11 16.38 -20.02
N PHE A 6 -7.72 15.20 -19.85
CA PHE A 6 -9.17 15.07 -19.71
C PHE A 6 -9.64 15.13 -18.25
N LEU A 7 -8.78 14.66 -17.34
CA LEU A 7 -9.05 14.55 -15.92
C LEU A 7 -8.14 15.49 -15.12
N GLU A 8 -8.71 16.12 -14.09
CA GLU A 8 -7.98 16.86 -13.07
C GLU A 8 -7.39 15.89 -12.04
N GLU A 9 -6.38 16.32 -11.26
CA GLU A 9 -5.69 15.45 -10.30
C GLU A 9 -6.65 14.85 -9.24
N SER A 10 -7.67 15.62 -8.83
CA SER A 10 -8.71 15.13 -7.91
C SER A 10 -9.56 14.00 -8.50
N ASP A 11 -9.81 14.02 -9.81
CA ASP A 11 -10.52 12.94 -10.50
C ASP A 11 -9.64 11.68 -10.53
N ILE A 12 -8.34 11.84 -10.81
CA ILE A 12 -7.35 10.77 -10.82
C ILE A 12 -7.26 10.12 -9.43
N GLU A 13 -7.07 10.91 -8.38
CA GLU A 13 -6.99 10.41 -6.99
C GLU A 13 -8.29 9.69 -6.59
N THR A 14 -9.43 10.19 -7.03
CA THR A 14 -10.72 9.54 -6.78
C THR A 14 -10.79 8.17 -7.47
N LEU A 15 -10.44 8.08 -8.76
CA LEU A 15 -10.45 6.82 -9.50
C LEU A 15 -9.49 5.79 -8.89
N ILE A 16 -8.30 6.21 -8.45
CA ILE A 16 -7.33 5.36 -7.75
C ILE A 16 -7.94 4.81 -6.46
N ASN A 17 -8.51 5.69 -5.62
CA ASN A 17 -9.13 5.29 -4.35
C ASN A 17 -10.30 4.32 -4.57
N LEU A 18 -11.11 4.53 -5.62
CA LEU A 18 -12.21 3.63 -5.96
C LEU A 18 -11.70 2.27 -6.46
N LEU A 19 -10.63 2.24 -7.27
CA LEU A 19 -10.01 0.98 -7.70
C LEU A 19 -9.46 0.19 -6.52
N LEU A 20 -8.71 0.85 -5.63
CA LEU A 20 -8.19 0.24 -4.41
C LEU A 20 -9.30 -0.32 -3.51
N ARG A 21 -10.43 0.38 -3.41
CA ARG A 21 -11.60 -0.06 -2.63
C ARG A 21 -12.42 -1.14 -3.29
N SER A 22 -12.44 -1.19 -4.62
CA SER A 22 -13.26 -2.15 -5.36
C SER A 22 -12.88 -3.60 -5.07
N GLN A 23 -11.63 -3.84 -4.65
CA GLN A 23 -11.05 -5.16 -4.30
C GLN A 23 -11.43 -6.28 -5.29
N GLN A 24 -11.79 -5.97 -6.53
CA GLN A 24 -12.06 -7.00 -7.51
C GLN A 24 -10.75 -7.76 -7.70
N SER A 25 -10.74 -9.05 -7.39
CA SER A 25 -9.56 -9.92 -7.44
C SER A 25 -9.15 -10.25 -8.89
N ARG A 26 -9.15 -9.24 -9.76
CA ARG A 26 -8.73 -9.35 -11.15
C ARG A 26 -7.25 -9.06 -11.22
N THR A 27 -6.53 -9.82 -12.04
CA THR A 27 -5.13 -9.51 -12.30
C THR A 27 -5.02 -8.17 -13.03
N ARG A 28 -3.85 -7.53 -12.95
CA ARG A 28 -3.59 -6.25 -13.62
C ARG A 28 -3.82 -6.34 -15.12
N GLU A 29 -3.45 -7.48 -15.70
CA GLU A 29 -3.68 -7.80 -17.11
C GLU A 29 -5.17 -7.86 -17.44
N ALA A 30 -5.98 -8.50 -16.58
CA ALA A 30 -7.42 -8.60 -16.78
C ALA A 30 -8.09 -7.22 -16.75
N LEU A 31 -7.67 -6.34 -15.83
CA LEU A 31 -8.14 -4.95 -15.83
C LEU A 31 -7.77 -4.25 -17.14
N CYS A 32 -6.51 -4.32 -17.57
CA CYS A 32 -6.07 -3.70 -18.83
C CYS A 32 -6.90 -4.19 -20.03
N PHE A 33 -7.14 -5.50 -20.16
CA PHE A 33 -7.98 -6.05 -21.22
C PHE A 33 -9.43 -5.54 -21.14
N SER A 34 -10.01 -5.46 -19.95
CA SER A 34 -11.39 -4.99 -19.76
C SER A 34 -11.60 -3.55 -20.24
N ILE A 35 -10.57 -2.71 -20.14
CA ILE A 35 -10.57 -1.32 -20.59
C ILE A 35 -10.00 -1.15 -22.00
N GLY A 36 -9.63 -2.24 -22.69
CA GLY A 36 -9.15 -2.22 -24.07
C GLY A 36 -7.68 -1.81 -24.24
N ILE A 37 -6.86 -1.99 -23.20
CA ILE A 37 -5.43 -1.67 -23.21
C ILE A 37 -4.64 -2.98 -23.28
N ASP A 38 -3.66 -3.04 -24.19
CA ASP A 38 -2.70 -4.15 -24.25
C ASP A 38 -1.74 -4.05 -23.06
N PRO A 39 -1.75 -5.03 -22.11
CA PRO A 39 -0.85 -5.04 -20.97
C PRO A 39 0.63 -4.92 -21.33
N LYS A 40 1.05 -5.40 -22.52
CA LYS A 40 2.44 -5.36 -22.97
C LYS A 40 2.94 -3.95 -23.28
N ARG A 41 2.04 -2.99 -23.47
CA ARG A 41 2.38 -1.57 -23.65
C ARG A 41 2.76 -0.89 -22.34
N LEU A 42 2.48 -1.51 -21.20
CA LEU A 42 2.69 -0.94 -19.87
C LEU A 42 3.90 -1.60 -19.21
N SER A 43 5.05 -0.95 -19.27
CA SER A 43 6.29 -1.44 -18.65
C SER A 43 6.16 -1.64 -17.13
N PHE A 44 5.34 -0.82 -16.47
CA PHE A 44 5.14 -0.86 -15.02
C PHE A 44 4.21 -1.98 -14.54
N ILE A 45 3.58 -2.77 -15.41
CA ILE A 45 2.52 -3.70 -14.99
C ILE A 45 3.00 -4.76 -13.98
N ARG A 46 4.26 -5.19 -14.05
CA ARG A 46 4.80 -6.28 -13.21
C ARG A 46 5.54 -5.80 -11.96
N ASP A 47 6.10 -4.60 -11.99
CA ASP A 47 7.16 -4.22 -11.05
C ASP A 47 6.73 -3.21 -9.98
N CYS A 48 5.45 -2.83 -9.95
CA CYS A 48 4.94 -1.84 -9.00
C CYS A 48 3.93 -2.43 -8.00
N SER A 49 3.61 -1.71 -6.92
CA SER A 49 2.53 -2.09 -5.99
C SER A 49 1.14 -1.94 -6.67
N ASP A 50 0.07 -2.47 -6.08
CA ASP A 50 -1.28 -2.32 -6.66
C ASP A 50 -1.72 -0.84 -6.69
N SER A 51 -1.34 -0.05 -5.68
CA SER A 51 -1.59 1.38 -5.63
C SER A 51 -0.82 2.13 -6.71
N ASP A 52 0.46 1.83 -6.86
CA ASP A 52 1.31 2.43 -7.88
C ASP A 52 0.82 2.05 -9.28
N PHE A 53 0.37 0.80 -9.46
CA PHE A 53 -0.20 0.34 -10.72
C PHE A 53 -1.41 1.17 -11.14
N PHE A 54 -2.37 1.40 -10.24
CA PHE A 54 -3.56 2.18 -10.56
C PHE A 54 -3.22 3.65 -10.83
N LEU A 55 -2.31 4.23 -10.05
CA LEU A 55 -1.82 5.59 -10.27
C LEU A 55 -1.16 5.73 -11.65
N LEU A 56 -0.21 4.85 -11.96
CA LEU A 56 0.52 4.87 -13.23
C LEU A 56 -0.41 4.57 -14.41
N LEU A 57 -1.36 3.64 -14.26
CA LEU A 57 -2.34 3.34 -15.30
C LEU A 57 -3.22 4.55 -15.62
N ILE A 58 -3.85 5.16 -14.62
CA ILE A 58 -4.78 6.30 -14.86
C ILE A 58 -4.02 7.50 -15.43
N ARG A 59 -2.83 7.82 -14.90
CA ARG A 59 -1.99 8.90 -15.43
C ARG A 59 -1.56 8.63 -16.87
N TYR A 60 -1.05 7.44 -17.16
CA TYR A 60 -0.69 7.05 -18.51
C TYR A 60 -1.86 7.26 -19.48
N LEU A 61 -3.06 6.75 -19.15
CA LEU A 61 -4.24 6.89 -20.01
C LEU A 61 -4.67 8.35 -20.21
N ASN A 62 -4.57 9.19 -19.18
CA ASN A 62 -4.88 10.61 -19.26
C ASN A 62 -3.83 11.36 -20.11
N GLU A 63 -2.55 11.04 -19.95
CA GLU A 63 -1.42 11.63 -20.67
C GLU A 63 -1.44 11.33 -22.17
N ILE A 64 -1.67 10.06 -22.53
CA ILE A 64 -1.74 9.64 -23.95
C ILE A 64 -3.13 9.88 -24.57
N GLY A 65 -4.07 10.37 -23.77
CA GLY A 65 -5.40 10.73 -24.21
C GLY A 65 -6.30 9.55 -24.61
N GLU A 66 -6.13 8.39 -23.97
CA GLU A 66 -6.96 7.19 -24.18
C GLU A 66 -8.33 7.33 -23.47
N GLN A 67 -9.11 8.30 -23.92
CA GLN A 67 -10.43 8.65 -23.37
C GLN A 67 -11.40 7.46 -23.34
N GLU A 68 -11.36 6.58 -24.35
CA GLU A 68 -12.21 5.39 -24.39
C GLU A 68 -11.90 4.39 -23.27
N ALA A 69 -10.60 4.20 -22.96
CA ALA A 69 -10.17 3.33 -21.88
C ALA A 69 -10.57 3.91 -20.51
N LEU A 70 -10.41 5.23 -20.32
CA LEU A 70 -10.89 5.94 -19.12
C LEU A 70 -12.40 5.81 -18.96
N CYS A 71 -13.17 5.92 -20.05
CA CYS A 71 -14.61 5.71 -20.02
C CYS A 71 -15.00 4.26 -19.67
N LYS A 72 -14.30 3.26 -20.18
CA LYS A 72 -14.54 1.85 -19.80
C LYS A 72 -14.20 1.62 -18.33
N LEU A 73 -13.08 2.17 -17.85
CA LEU A 73 -12.70 2.10 -16.43
C LEU A 73 -13.78 2.69 -15.52
N CYS A 74 -14.26 3.89 -15.85
CA CYS A 74 -15.26 4.60 -15.07
C CYS A 74 -16.63 3.90 -15.15
N CYS A 75 -17.16 3.67 -16.36
CA CYS A 75 -18.54 3.26 -16.58
C CYS A 75 -18.76 1.75 -16.55
N LYS A 76 -17.75 0.93 -16.88
CA LYS A 76 -17.89 -0.54 -16.94
C LYS A 76 -17.23 -1.23 -15.77
N GLU A 77 -16.09 -0.74 -15.28
CA GLU A 77 -15.43 -1.40 -14.14
C GLU A 77 -15.92 -0.83 -12.81
N LEU A 78 -15.81 0.48 -12.59
CA LEU A 78 -16.12 1.09 -11.30
C LEU A 78 -17.62 1.27 -11.03
N PHE A 79 -18.41 1.68 -12.03
CA PHE A 79 -19.85 1.90 -11.84
C PHE A 79 -20.62 0.61 -11.47
N LEU A 80 -20.15 -0.55 -11.95
CA LEU A 80 -20.73 -1.85 -11.58
C LEU A 80 -20.47 -2.21 -10.10
N VAL A 81 -19.36 -1.73 -9.53
CA VAL A 81 -19.01 -1.95 -8.12
C VAL A 81 -19.70 -0.94 -7.21
N PHE A 82 -19.87 0.29 -7.69
CA PHE A 82 -20.47 1.40 -6.93
C PHE A 82 -21.71 1.95 -7.64
N PRO A 83 -22.79 1.15 -7.79
CA PRO A 83 -23.97 1.56 -8.58
C PRO A 83 -24.80 2.66 -7.92
N HIS A 84 -24.61 2.90 -6.62
CA HIS A 84 -25.43 3.80 -5.82
C HIS A 84 -24.59 4.65 -4.85
N GLY A 85 -25.20 5.71 -4.31
CA GLY A 85 -24.61 6.57 -3.28
C GLY A 85 -23.60 7.58 -3.83
N LYS A 86 -22.79 8.16 -2.91
CA LYS A 86 -21.86 9.26 -3.21
C LYS A 86 -20.89 8.92 -4.36
N TYR A 87 -20.40 7.68 -4.42
CA TYR A 87 -19.44 7.29 -5.45
C TYR A 87 -20.07 7.18 -6.85
N ALA A 88 -21.34 6.78 -6.94
CA ALA A 88 -22.06 6.78 -8.22
C ALA A 88 -22.19 8.20 -8.78
N THR A 89 -22.47 9.19 -7.92
CA THR A 89 -22.53 10.61 -8.31
C THR A 89 -21.19 11.09 -8.84
N ILE A 90 -20.10 10.84 -8.11
CA ILE A 90 -18.75 11.27 -8.51
C ILE A 90 -18.32 10.57 -9.81
N LEU A 91 -18.56 9.27 -9.95
CA LEU A 91 -18.29 8.55 -11.21
C LEU A 91 -19.11 9.11 -12.38
N SER A 92 -20.34 9.58 -12.15
CA SER A 92 -21.14 10.21 -13.20
C SER A 92 -20.57 11.56 -13.63
N GLU A 93 -20.06 12.36 -12.68
CA GLU A 93 -19.40 13.63 -12.95
C GLU A 93 -18.11 13.43 -13.76
N ILE A 94 -17.27 12.46 -13.36
CA ILE A 94 -16.04 12.10 -14.08
C ILE A 94 -16.37 11.58 -15.49
N ALA A 95 -17.38 10.71 -15.64
CA ALA A 95 -17.83 10.22 -16.93
C ALA A 95 -18.35 11.34 -17.85
N ALA A 96 -18.98 12.38 -17.28
CA ALA A 96 -19.41 13.56 -18.02
C ALA A 96 -18.21 14.40 -18.50
N LYS A 97 -17.20 14.64 -17.64
CA LYS A 97 -15.93 15.29 -18.04
C LYS A 97 -15.25 14.54 -19.20
N LEU A 98 -15.27 13.21 -19.14
CA LEU A 98 -14.74 12.31 -20.17
C LEU A 98 -15.66 12.15 -21.39
N ASN A 99 -16.81 12.82 -21.47
CA ASN A 99 -17.78 12.69 -22.58
C ASN A 99 -18.17 11.24 -22.92
N CYS A 100 -18.25 10.35 -21.92
CA CYS A 100 -18.45 8.91 -22.17
C CYS A 100 -19.79 8.55 -22.82
N ASN A 101 -20.78 9.44 -22.76
CA ASN A 101 -22.14 9.20 -23.24
C ASN A 101 -22.34 9.41 -24.74
N GLN A 102 -21.34 9.93 -25.48
CA GLN A 102 -21.54 10.29 -26.89
C GLN A 102 -21.35 9.16 -27.92
N LYS A 103 -20.82 7.98 -27.54
CA LYS A 103 -20.50 6.91 -28.53
C LYS A 103 -21.19 5.56 -28.31
N SER A 104 -21.93 5.34 -27.22
CA SER A 104 -22.44 3.99 -26.91
C SER A 104 -23.87 3.69 -27.43
N SER A 105 -24.50 4.58 -28.19
CA SER A 105 -25.92 4.46 -28.60
C SER A 105 -26.16 4.01 -30.05
N GLN A 106 -25.19 3.42 -30.76
CA GLN A 106 -25.43 2.99 -32.16
C GLN A 106 -25.15 1.53 -32.54
N ASN A 107 -24.92 0.60 -31.61
CA ASN A 107 -24.86 -0.83 -31.98
C ASN A 107 -25.55 -1.72 -30.93
N SER A 108 -26.88 -1.66 -30.89
CA SER A 108 -27.69 -2.82 -30.48
C SER A 108 -28.27 -3.46 -31.74
N PRO A 109 -28.07 -4.76 -32.00
CA PRO A 109 -28.72 -5.42 -33.11
C PRO A 109 -30.23 -5.49 -32.85
N ASN A 110 -31.00 -4.87 -33.75
CA ASN A 110 -32.45 -5.02 -33.83
C ASN A 110 -32.81 -6.51 -33.99
N ASN A 111 -33.28 -7.13 -32.91
CA ASN A 111 -33.81 -8.48 -32.98
C ASN A 111 -35.26 -8.40 -33.49
N LYS A 112 -35.45 -8.66 -34.79
CA LYS A 112 -36.77 -8.89 -35.40
C LYS A 112 -37.28 -10.26 -34.96
N GLN A 113 -38.40 -10.25 -34.26
CA GLN A 113 -39.17 -11.43 -33.86
C GLN A 113 -39.99 -12.00 -35.03
N PRO A 114 -40.03 -13.33 -35.27
CA PRO A 114 -40.98 -13.94 -36.19
C PRO A 114 -42.27 -14.43 -35.51
N SER A 115 -43.36 -14.13 -36.22
CA SER A 115 -44.69 -14.75 -36.34
C SER A 115 -45.07 -16.04 -35.57
N VAL A 116 -46.16 -15.90 -34.80
CA VAL A 116 -47.37 -16.74 -34.63
C VAL A 116 -47.49 -18.09 -35.36
N LEU A 117 -47.80 -19.18 -34.61
CA LEU A 117 -48.99 -20.09 -34.65
C LEU A 117 -48.69 -21.42 -33.88
N PRO A 118 -49.67 -22.28 -33.52
CA PRO A 118 -50.92 -22.06 -32.78
C PRO A 118 -51.03 -22.92 -31.49
N SER A 119 -52.06 -22.60 -30.70
CA SER A 119 -52.53 -23.21 -29.44
C SER A 119 -53.05 -24.66 -29.52
N ILE A 120 -52.99 -25.42 -28.40
CA ILE A 120 -53.95 -26.45 -27.84
C ILE A 120 -53.23 -27.29 -26.72
N PRO A 121 -53.89 -27.85 -25.67
CA PRO A 121 -54.23 -27.18 -24.40
C PRO A 121 -53.62 -27.89 -23.15
N ALA A 122 -54.04 -27.42 -21.98
CA ALA A 122 -53.56 -27.74 -20.65
C ALA A 122 -53.53 -29.24 -20.22
N SER A 123 -52.58 -29.55 -19.34
CA SER A 123 -52.76 -30.56 -18.29
C SER A 123 -52.04 -30.17 -16.99
N ARG A 124 -52.79 -30.30 -15.90
CA ARG A 124 -52.40 -30.12 -14.49
C ARG A 124 -51.51 -31.26 -14.02
N SER A 125 -50.51 -30.93 -13.19
CA SER A 125 -49.91 -31.73 -12.11
C SER A 125 -48.60 -31.03 -11.74
N GLY A 126 -48.32 -30.56 -10.53
CA GLY A 126 -48.45 -31.28 -9.27
C GLY A 126 -47.05 -31.71 -8.81
N VAL A 127 -46.57 -31.07 -7.73
CA VAL A 127 -45.55 -31.53 -6.76
C VAL A 127 -44.07 -31.53 -7.21
N ASN A 128 -43.27 -30.67 -6.56
CA ASN A 128 -41.81 -30.81 -6.43
C ASN A 128 -41.47 -31.27 -5.00
N PRO A 129 -40.73 -32.38 -4.84
CA PRO A 129 -39.87 -32.59 -3.68
C PRO A 129 -38.40 -32.67 -4.15
N PHE A 130 -37.59 -31.68 -3.81
CA PHE A 130 -36.14 -31.79 -4.01
C PHE A 130 -35.53 -32.60 -2.86
N HIS A 131 -34.85 -33.66 -3.27
CA HIS A 131 -34.16 -34.64 -2.46
C HIS A 131 -32.90 -34.09 -1.76
N GLN A 132 -32.67 -34.62 -0.57
CA GLN A 132 -31.38 -34.72 0.11
C GLN A 132 -30.34 -35.49 -0.73
N LEU A 133 -29.07 -35.07 -0.65
CA LEU A 133 -27.82 -35.86 -0.57
C LEU A 133 -26.65 -34.87 -0.76
N ALA A 134 -25.46 -34.96 -0.18
CA ALA A 134 -24.85 -35.88 0.77
C ALA A 134 -23.69 -35.16 1.47
N LYS A 135 -23.45 -35.52 2.73
CA LYS A 135 -22.23 -35.22 3.48
C LYS A 135 -21.09 -36.05 2.91
N ASN A 136 -19.87 -35.51 2.86
CA ASN A 136 -18.66 -36.32 2.96
C ASN A 136 -17.58 -35.59 3.77
N LYS A 137 -17.17 -36.28 4.85
CA LYS A 137 -15.97 -36.02 5.65
C LYS A 137 -14.76 -36.57 4.88
N LEU A 138 -13.62 -35.89 4.93
CA LEU A 138 -12.32 -36.53 4.70
C LEU A 138 -11.30 -36.05 5.73
N ILE A 139 -10.80 -37.00 6.50
CA ILE A 139 -9.64 -36.91 7.40
C ILE A 139 -8.56 -37.77 6.73
N MET A 140 -7.41 -37.19 6.42
CA MET A 140 -6.12 -37.85 6.14
C MET A 140 -5.13 -36.70 5.94
N GLY A 141 -4.11 -36.47 6.77
CA GLY A 141 -3.12 -37.43 7.24
C GLY A 141 -1.87 -37.25 6.37
N SER A 142 -1.12 -36.17 6.58
CA SER A 142 0.09 -35.87 5.80
C SER A 142 1.34 -36.14 6.64
N ALA A 143 2.07 -37.17 6.21
CA ALA A 143 3.35 -37.58 6.73
C ALA A 143 4.44 -36.55 6.43
N ILE A 144 5.33 -36.38 7.41
CA ILE A 144 6.54 -35.56 7.35
C ILE A 144 7.62 -36.35 6.60
N PHE A 145 8.13 -35.79 5.49
CA PHE A 145 9.38 -36.24 4.87
C PHE A 145 10.53 -35.34 5.36
N ILE A 146 11.40 -35.89 6.21
CA ILE A 146 12.70 -35.30 6.52
C ILE A 146 13.69 -35.88 5.51
N ILE A 147 14.15 -35.06 4.55
CA ILE A 147 15.30 -35.37 3.72
C ILE A 147 16.44 -34.48 4.21
N GLY A 148 17.46 -35.14 4.78
CA GLY A 148 18.70 -34.50 5.18
C GLY A 148 19.55 -34.13 3.97
N LEU A 149 20.13 -32.94 4.00
CA LEU A 149 21.22 -32.55 3.13
C LEU A 149 22.41 -32.18 4.01
N THR A 150 23.34 -33.13 4.09
CA THR A 150 24.71 -32.93 4.55
C THR A 150 25.53 -32.28 3.44
N GLY A 151 26.34 -31.27 3.81
CA GLY A 151 27.59 -30.95 3.15
C GLY A 151 27.52 -29.88 2.06
N PHE A 152 27.85 -28.64 2.43
CA PHE A 152 28.53 -27.75 1.51
C PHE A 152 29.69 -27.06 2.23
N SER A 153 30.89 -27.41 1.79
CA SER A 153 32.16 -26.88 2.28
C SER A 153 32.34 -25.42 1.91
N LEU A 154 32.93 -24.70 2.85
CA LEU A 154 33.47 -23.34 2.76
C LEU A 154 34.37 -23.17 1.52
N TYR A 155 34.05 -22.18 0.69
CA TYR A 155 35.02 -21.58 -0.24
C TYR A 155 35.29 -20.15 0.24
N HIS A 156 36.43 -19.98 0.92
CA HIS A 156 37.03 -18.68 1.18
C HIS A 156 37.63 -18.17 -0.13
N GLN A 157 37.11 -17.09 -0.70
CA GLN A 157 37.79 -16.37 -1.76
C GLN A 157 38.24 -14.99 -1.27
N ASN A 158 39.55 -14.90 -1.17
CA ASN A 158 40.37 -13.75 -0.84
C ASN A 158 40.28 -12.72 -1.98
N SER A 159 39.69 -11.54 -1.75
CA SER A 159 39.73 -10.44 -2.70
C SER A 159 40.83 -9.45 -2.31
N ASN A 160 41.98 -9.62 -2.96
CA ASN A 160 43.04 -8.63 -2.97
C ASN A 160 42.58 -7.35 -3.66
N SER A 161 42.91 -6.24 -3.00
CA SER A 161 42.77 -4.86 -3.43
C SER A 161 43.43 -4.63 -4.80
N SER A 162 42.68 -4.06 -5.74
CA SER A 162 43.23 -3.44 -6.95
C SER A 162 42.56 -2.08 -7.13
N ASN A 163 43.36 -1.04 -6.89
CA ASN A 163 43.01 0.35 -7.13
C ASN A 163 42.98 0.59 -8.64
N ASN A 164 41.80 0.91 -9.19
CA ASN A 164 41.69 1.61 -10.46
C ASN A 164 40.56 2.65 -10.39
N PRO A 165 40.78 3.89 -10.88
CA PRO A 165 39.79 4.95 -10.80
C PRO A 165 38.70 4.71 -11.85
N HIS A 166 37.45 4.53 -11.40
CA HIS A 166 36.30 4.42 -12.28
C HIS A 166 35.75 5.82 -12.60
N PRO A 167 35.32 6.11 -13.85
CA PRO A 167 34.80 7.41 -14.22
C PRO A 167 33.43 7.65 -13.58
N THR A 168 33.25 8.86 -13.04
CA THR A 168 31.98 9.39 -12.54
C THR A 168 30.87 9.24 -13.58
N LYS A 169 29.91 8.38 -13.27
CA LYS A 169 28.65 8.22 -14.00
C LYS A 169 27.80 9.48 -13.80
N PRO A 170 27.25 10.11 -14.85
CA PRO A 170 26.41 11.30 -14.69
C PRO A 170 25.12 10.96 -13.93
N SER A 171 24.79 11.81 -12.97
CA SER A 171 23.54 11.81 -12.21
C SER A 171 22.36 11.86 -13.17
N VAL A 172 21.55 10.80 -13.20
CA VAL A 172 20.29 10.77 -13.92
C VAL A 172 19.33 11.72 -13.19
N SER A 173 19.03 12.86 -13.82
CA SER A 173 18.00 13.80 -13.41
C SER A 173 16.64 13.09 -13.42
N GLN A 174 16.15 12.68 -12.24
CA GLN A 174 14.77 12.25 -12.09
C GLN A 174 13.86 13.46 -12.31
N THR A 175 12.88 13.34 -13.19
CA THR A 175 11.82 14.33 -13.38
C THR A 175 11.08 14.54 -12.05
N PRO A 176 10.84 15.79 -11.60
CA PRO A 176 10.19 16.07 -10.32
C PRO A 176 8.82 15.37 -10.26
N ASN A 177 8.53 14.71 -9.13
CA ASN A 177 7.18 14.23 -8.87
C ASN A 177 6.20 15.42 -8.96
N PRO A 178 5.04 15.25 -9.62
CA PRO A 178 4.06 16.33 -9.74
C PRO A 178 3.65 16.82 -8.35
N ILE A 179 3.73 18.14 -8.17
CA ILE A 179 3.44 18.86 -6.93
C ILE A 179 1.96 18.64 -6.59
N PRO A 180 1.61 18.26 -5.34
CA PRO A 180 0.22 18.22 -4.92
C PRO A 180 -0.41 19.61 -5.07
N THR A 181 -1.50 19.72 -5.84
CA THR A 181 -2.16 21.00 -6.21
C THR A 181 -2.69 21.79 -5.02
N ASP A 182 -2.80 21.15 -3.85
CA ASP A 182 -3.34 21.76 -2.63
C ASP A 182 -2.29 22.57 -1.85
N PHE A 183 -1.02 22.52 -2.24
CA PHE A 183 0.08 23.20 -1.55
C PHE A 183 0.82 24.16 -2.45
N SER A 184 1.30 25.27 -1.88
CA SER A 184 2.20 26.16 -2.61
C SER A 184 3.50 25.43 -2.99
N GLU A 185 3.91 25.55 -4.26
CA GLU A 185 5.16 25.00 -4.77
C GLU A 185 6.37 25.42 -3.90
N GLU A 186 6.35 26.64 -3.39
CA GLU A 186 7.37 27.15 -2.46
C GLU A 186 7.48 26.31 -1.18
N SER A 187 6.35 25.93 -0.57
CA SER A 187 6.34 25.12 0.66
C SER A 187 6.84 23.70 0.38
N VAL A 188 6.43 23.11 -0.74
CA VAL A 188 6.90 21.79 -1.17
C VAL A 188 8.42 21.79 -1.38
N ASN A 189 8.95 22.80 -2.09
CA ASN A 189 10.39 22.93 -2.34
C ASN A 189 11.19 23.13 -1.05
N LYS A 190 10.67 23.92 -0.09
CA LYS A 190 11.29 24.10 1.23
C LYS A 190 11.36 22.78 2.01
N ILE A 191 10.29 22.00 2.02
CA ILE A 191 10.29 20.69 2.70
C ILE A 191 11.24 19.72 2.01
N ASN A 192 11.20 19.61 0.68
CA ASN A 192 12.11 18.76 -0.07
C ASN A 192 13.58 19.11 0.17
N SER A 193 13.91 20.41 0.24
CA SER A 193 15.26 20.87 0.55
C SER A 193 15.73 20.38 1.93
N ILE A 194 14.85 20.38 2.95
CA ILE A 194 15.17 19.85 4.29
C ILE A 194 15.42 18.33 4.23
N TYR A 195 14.58 17.58 3.51
CA TYR A 195 14.75 16.13 3.36
C TYR A 195 16.04 15.78 2.63
N GLN A 196 16.38 16.53 1.59
CA GLN A 196 17.65 16.35 0.86
C GLN A 196 18.86 16.66 1.74
N GLU A 197 18.81 17.75 2.51
CA GLU A 197 19.88 18.12 3.43
C GLU A 197 20.08 17.09 4.55
N VAL A 198 18.99 16.61 5.16
CA VAL A 198 19.06 15.79 6.37
C VAL A 198 19.16 14.29 6.07
N LEU A 199 18.46 13.82 5.03
CA LEU A 199 18.36 12.39 4.69
C LEU A 199 19.04 12.04 3.36
N GLY A 200 19.42 13.03 2.55
CA GLY A 200 20.00 12.78 1.22
C GLY A 200 19.01 12.23 0.19
N ARG A 201 17.70 12.46 0.38
CA ARG A 201 16.63 12.09 -0.55
C ARG A 201 15.49 13.11 -0.57
N GLU A 202 14.62 13.04 -1.57
CA GLU A 202 13.39 13.83 -1.60
C GLU A 202 12.38 13.31 -0.57
N ALA A 203 11.49 14.18 -0.13
CA ALA A 203 10.37 13.79 0.71
C ALA A 203 9.35 13.00 -0.12
N THR A 204 8.71 12.00 0.48
CA THR A 204 7.55 11.36 -0.15
C THR A 204 6.35 12.30 -0.16
N ILE A 205 5.34 12.02 -0.99
CA ILE A 205 4.09 12.82 -1.01
C ILE A 205 3.44 12.89 0.37
N SER A 206 3.43 11.78 1.12
CA SER A 206 2.89 11.71 2.48
C SER A 206 3.66 12.59 3.46
N GLU A 207 4.99 12.61 3.34
CA GLU A 207 5.86 13.47 4.14
C GLU A 207 5.68 14.95 3.79
N ILE A 208 5.58 15.29 2.50
CA ILE A 208 5.28 16.65 2.02
C ILE A 208 3.94 17.10 2.62
N ARG A 209 2.89 16.31 2.42
CA ARG A 209 1.54 16.61 2.91
C ARG A 209 1.51 16.83 4.42
N ALA A 210 2.20 16.01 5.19
CA ALA A 210 2.26 16.16 6.64
C ALA A 210 3.03 17.44 7.04
N ASN A 211 4.22 17.65 6.49
CA ASN A 211 5.09 18.75 6.90
C ASN A 211 4.62 20.12 6.41
N VAL A 212 3.98 20.20 5.23
CA VAL A 212 3.36 21.45 4.76
C VAL A 212 2.19 21.86 5.67
N LYS A 213 1.35 20.92 6.12
CA LYS A 213 0.30 21.21 7.11
C LYS A 213 0.88 21.81 8.40
N PHE A 214 2.08 21.38 8.86
CA PHE A 214 2.73 22.01 10.02
C PHE A 214 3.19 23.44 9.72
N LEU A 215 3.77 23.69 8.55
CA LEU A 215 4.16 25.04 8.13
C LEU A 215 2.95 25.99 8.10
N GLU A 216 1.83 25.54 7.54
CA GLU A 216 0.58 26.30 7.49
C GLU A 216 0.01 26.59 8.88
N ASN A 217 0.24 25.69 9.84
CA ASN A 217 -0.10 25.89 11.25
C ASN A 217 0.94 26.69 12.03
N GLY A 218 1.90 27.34 11.35
CA GLY A 218 2.88 28.26 11.96
C GLY A 218 4.12 27.58 12.55
N VAL A 219 4.31 26.28 12.34
CA VAL A 219 5.57 25.61 12.73
C VAL A 219 6.72 26.16 11.87
N GLN A 220 7.84 26.47 12.51
CA GLN A 220 9.01 26.97 11.80
C GLN A 220 9.76 25.83 11.07
N LEU A 221 10.32 26.14 9.89
CA LEU A 221 11.15 25.20 9.11
C LEU A 221 12.29 24.58 9.92
N ASN A 222 12.93 25.36 10.80
CA ASN A 222 14.01 24.86 11.65
C ASN A 222 13.54 23.80 12.64
N SER A 223 12.30 23.90 13.13
CA SER A 223 11.69 22.87 13.98
C SER A 223 11.47 21.59 13.18
N ILE A 224 10.95 21.69 11.96
CA ILE A 224 10.76 20.53 11.06
C ILE A 224 12.11 19.86 10.75
N ARG A 225 13.15 20.64 10.40
CA ARG A 225 14.51 20.13 10.20
C ARG A 225 15.02 19.40 11.43
N ALA A 226 14.86 19.99 12.62
CA ALA A 226 15.28 19.37 13.87
C ALA A 226 14.52 18.06 14.17
N TRP A 227 13.22 18.00 13.89
CA TRP A 227 12.43 16.78 14.04
C TRP A 227 12.89 15.66 13.12
N ILE A 228 13.13 15.98 11.84
CA ILE A 228 13.62 15.02 10.85
C ILE A 228 15.00 14.49 11.26
N ALA A 229 15.92 15.37 11.63
CA ALA A 229 17.28 15.00 12.06
C ALA A 229 17.29 14.16 13.34
N LYS A 230 16.46 14.52 14.33
CA LYS A 230 16.31 13.75 15.56
C LYS A 230 15.76 12.36 15.26
N THR A 231 14.68 12.28 14.48
CA THR A 231 14.02 11.01 14.16
C THR A 231 14.93 10.08 13.35
N SER A 232 15.63 10.62 12.35
CA SER A 232 16.58 9.83 11.55
C SER A 232 17.75 9.31 12.38
N SER A 233 18.22 10.06 13.37
CA SER A 233 19.26 9.61 14.29
C SER A 233 18.85 8.41 15.15
N LEU A 234 17.54 8.26 15.43
CA LEU A 234 16.97 7.13 16.17
C LEU A 234 16.83 5.88 15.29
N LEU A 235 16.73 6.03 13.98
CA LEU A 235 16.53 4.96 13.01
C LEU A 235 17.85 4.42 12.41
N ARG A 236 18.98 4.65 13.08
CA ARG A 236 20.28 4.11 12.64
C ARG A 236 20.37 2.62 12.91
N GLU A 237 21.15 1.95 12.07
CA GLU A 237 21.50 0.54 12.23
C GLU A 237 21.92 0.20 13.67
N GLY A 238 21.32 -0.86 14.21
CA GLY A 238 21.63 -1.37 15.54
C GLY A 238 21.02 -0.60 16.71
N ASN A 239 20.41 0.57 16.50
CA ASN A 239 19.70 1.26 17.57
C ASN A 239 18.54 0.40 18.09
N VAL A 240 18.28 0.49 19.39
CA VAL A 240 17.10 -0.13 20.02
C VAL A 240 16.11 0.97 20.37
N ILE A 241 14.86 0.78 19.95
CA ILE A 241 13.77 1.73 20.11
C ILE A 241 12.52 1.05 20.68
N SER A 242 11.60 1.87 21.17
CA SER A 242 10.20 1.52 21.39
C SER A 242 9.30 2.44 20.59
N LEU A 243 8.14 1.93 20.18
CA LEU A 243 7.15 2.64 19.38
C LEU A 243 5.90 2.89 20.22
N GLU A 244 5.65 4.16 20.55
CA GLU A 244 4.46 4.60 21.29
C GLU A 244 3.36 5.02 20.31
N CYS A 245 2.27 4.27 20.28
CA CYS A 245 1.08 4.57 19.51
C CYS A 245 0.42 5.87 20.00
N GLN A 246 0.19 6.80 19.06
CA GLN A 246 -0.41 8.11 19.33
C GLN A 246 -1.94 8.13 19.07
N GLY A 247 -2.58 6.95 19.06
CA GLY A 247 -4.04 6.82 18.93
C GLY A 247 -4.78 7.48 20.11
N HIS A 248 -6.00 7.97 19.86
CA HIS A 248 -6.75 8.80 20.82
C HIS A 248 -7.55 8.01 21.88
N ASP A 249 -7.79 6.71 21.68
CA ASP A 249 -8.58 5.91 22.63
C ASP A 249 -7.65 5.38 23.73
N HIS A 250 -7.37 6.21 24.74
CA HIS A 250 -6.42 5.90 25.81
C HIS A 250 -6.98 4.92 26.85
N THR A 251 -6.97 3.62 26.54
CA THR A 251 -7.27 2.55 27.52
C THR A 251 -6.05 2.10 28.33
N GLY A 252 -4.89 2.73 28.09
CA GLY A 252 -3.61 2.37 28.69
C GLY A 252 -2.65 1.70 27.70
N PHE A 253 -3.14 0.98 26.68
CA PHE A 253 -2.30 0.33 25.66
C PHE A 253 -1.63 1.34 24.73
N LYS A 254 -0.30 1.37 24.71
CA LYS A 254 0.50 2.38 24.01
C LYS A 254 1.68 1.82 23.25
N TRP A 255 2.34 0.78 23.73
CA TRP A 255 3.65 0.37 23.21
C TRP A 255 3.55 -0.81 22.28
N LEU A 256 4.17 -0.75 21.09
CA LEU A 256 4.26 -1.91 20.20
C LEU A 256 5.02 -3.04 20.88
N ASP A 257 4.36 -4.19 21.03
CA ASP A 257 4.75 -5.29 21.90
C ASP A 257 4.64 -6.65 21.19
N VAL A 258 5.40 -7.63 21.68
CA VAL A 258 5.27 -9.04 21.30
C VAL A 258 4.83 -9.88 22.48
N ARG A 259 3.67 -10.54 22.33
CA ARG A 259 3.18 -11.47 23.34
C ARG A 259 3.95 -12.78 23.30
N ILE A 260 4.64 -13.10 24.38
CA ILE A 260 5.49 -14.31 24.50
C ILE A 260 4.67 -15.60 24.28
N LYS A 261 3.42 -15.64 24.72
CA LYS A 261 2.62 -16.88 24.74
C LYS A 261 2.30 -17.41 23.34
N ASP A 262 2.07 -16.53 22.37
CA ASP A 262 1.59 -16.88 21.04
C ASP A 262 2.37 -16.20 19.90
N GLY A 263 3.36 -15.37 20.22
CA GLY A 263 4.16 -14.63 19.24
C GLY A 263 3.38 -13.53 18.51
N THR A 264 2.20 -13.16 19.00
CA THR A 264 1.37 -12.12 18.37
C THR A 264 1.90 -10.72 18.68
N VAL A 265 1.74 -9.81 17.72
CA VAL A 265 2.09 -8.41 17.89
C VAL A 265 0.86 -7.67 18.45
N SER A 266 1.04 -6.92 19.52
CA SER A 266 -0.04 -6.19 20.20
C SER A 266 0.46 -4.86 20.76
N LEU A 267 -0.39 -4.14 21.48
CA LEU A 267 0.00 -3.00 22.29
C LEU A 267 0.05 -3.40 23.77
N ALA A 268 1.13 -2.99 24.46
CA ALA A 268 1.30 -3.11 25.90
C ALA A 268 1.09 -1.75 26.59
N PRO A 269 0.69 -1.74 27.88
CA PRO A 269 0.55 -0.50 28.63
C PRO A 269 1.87 0.14 29.04
N ASP A 270 2.89 -0.68 29.26
CA ASP A 270 4.22 -0.29 29.76
C ASP A 270 5.32 -0.84 28.85
N THR A 271 6.54 -0.32 29.01
CA THR A 271 7.71 -0.81 28.29
C THR A 271 8.45 -1.90 29.07
N ASP A 272 8.84 -2.96 28.38
CA ASP A 272 9.70 -4.03 28.90
C ASP A 272 10.67 -4.51 27.79
N ALA A 273 11.15 -5.75 27.86
CA ALA A 273 12.00 -6.30 26.80
C ALA A 273 11.23 -6.62 25.51
N GLN A 274 9.94 -6.93 25.61
CA GLN A 274 9.06 -7.29 24.50
C GLN A 274 8.62 -6.06 23.70
N THR A 275 8.70 -4.87 24.29
CA THR A 275 8.47 -3.59 23.59
C THR A 275 9.71 -2.99 22.92
N LYS A 276 10.84 -3.70 22.93
CA LYS A 276 12.11 -3.21 22.37
C LYS A 276 12.35 -3.80 20.99
N TRP A 277 12.68 -2.91 20.05
CA TRP A 277 12.87 -3.22 18.65
C TRP A 277 14.23 -2.72 18.21
N LYS A 278 15.09 -3.63 17.75
CA LYS A 278 16.36 -3.27 17.12
C LYS A 278 16.10 -2.91 15.67
N VAL A 279 16.63 -1.76 15.26
CA VAL A 279 16.53 -1.25 13.91
C VAL A 279 17.61 -1.88 13.04
N HIS A 280 17.19 -2.46 11.92
CA HIS A 280 18.08 -2.91 10.85
C HIS A 280 17.76 -2.12 9.59
N VAL A 281 18.72 -1.40 9.04
CA VAL A 281 18.55 -0.62 7.80
C VAL A 281 18.62 -1.57 6.62
N ILE A 282 17.62 -1.50 5.75
CA ILE A 282 17.51 -2.38 4.57
C ILE A 282 17.76 -1.57 3.31
N GLY A 283 18.77 -1.94 2.53
CA GLY A 283 19.12 -1.27 1.29
C GLY A 283 19.95 0.00 1.50
N ASP A 284 19.73 1.02 0.67
CA ASP A 284 20.38 2.32 0.85
C ASP A 284 19.73 3.06 2.03
N VAL A 285 20.55 3.63 2.91
CA VAL A 285 20.09 4.45 4.05
C VAL A 285 19.13 5.55 3.59
N ARG A 286 19.33 6.08 2.37
CA ARG A 286 18.48 7.11 1.77
C ARG A 286 17.05 6.64 1.57
N ASP A 287 16.82 5.35 1.30
CA ASP A 287 15.47 4.84 1.06
C ASP A 287 14.59 4.90 2.32
N GLY A 288 15.21 5.02 3.50
CA GLY A 288 14.50 5.10 4.78
C GLY A 288 13.71 3.84 5.11
N VAL A 289 14.10 2.69 4.53
CA VAL A 289 13.49 1.39 4.74
C VAL A 289 14.26 0.65 5.83
N VAL A 290 13.52 0.14 6.81
CA VAL A 290 14.07 -0.61 7.94
C VAL A 290 13.32 -1.92 8.13
N ALA A 291 13.97 -2.88 8.78
CA ALA A 291 13.35 -4.01 9.43
C ALA A 291 13.48 -3.85 10.95
N LEU A 292 12.50 -4.33 11.69
CA LEU A 292 12.43 -4.19 13.14
C LEU A 292 12.49 -5.58 13.78
N GLU A 293 13.55 -5.85 14.52
CA GLU A 293 13.77 -7.12 15.21
C GLU A 293 13.43 -6.99 16.71
N ASN A 294 12.48 -7.79 17.17
CA ASN A 294 12.11 -7.80 18.58
C ASN A 294 13.25 -8.31 19.48
N GLN A 295 13.54 -7.56 20.55
CA GLN A 295 14.61 -7.86 21.50
C GLN A 295 14.13 -8.64 22.74
N GLY A 296 12.86 -9.01 22.78
CA GLY A 296 12.30 -9.87 23.81
C GLY A 296 12.86 -11.30 23.74
N LYS A 297 12.69 -12.04 24.84
CA LYS A 297 13.05 -13.46 24.91
C LYS A 297 11.95 -14.30 24.26
N THR A 298 12.05 -14.51 22.96
CA THR A 298 11.23 -15.46 22.21
C THR A 298 12.12 -16.40 21.41
N ASP A 299 11.96 -17.70 21.60
CA ASP A 299 12.49 -18.65 20.62
C ASP A 299 11.61 -18.56 19.36
N GLY A 300 12.21 -18.45 18.17
CA GLY A 300 11.48 -18.40 16.91
C GLY A 300 11.50 -17.03 16.19
N PRO A 301 10.45 -16.71 15.41
CA PRO A 301 10.33 -15.48 14.63
C PRO A 301 10.52 -14.20 15.45
N ARG A 302 11.17 -13.18 14.87
CA ARG A 302 11.53 -11.92 15.55
C ARG A 302 11.27 -10.65 14.75
N TRP A 303 11.02 -10.77 13.46
CA TRP A 303 10.92 -9.60 12.57
C TRP A 303 9.48 -9.12 12.45
N LEU A 304 9.23 -7.84 12.71
CA LEU A 304 7.90 -7.25 12.54
C LEU A 304 7.43 -7.40 11.09
N ASP A 305 6.35 -8.14 10.86
CA ASP A 305 5.85 -8.49 9.53
C ASP A 305 4.39 -8.04 9.35
N GLY A 306 4.16 -7.15 8.39
CA GLY A 306 2.84 -6.77 7.95
C GLY A 306 2.30 -7.77 6.93
N VAL A 307 1.36 -8.61 7.35
CA VAL A 307 0.76 -9.65 6.52
C VAL A 307 -0.35 -9.04 5.66
N THR A 308 0.00 -8.68 4.44
CA THR A 308 -0.82 -7.79 3.61
C THR A 308 -2.13 -8.40 3.09
N TYR A 309 -2.23 -9.73 2.98
CA TYR A 309 -3.41 -10.41 2.44
C TYR A 309 -4.58 -10.48 3.44
N ASN A 310 -4.30 -10.45 4.75
CA ASN A 310 -5.32 -10.48 5.81
C ASN A 310 -5.26 -9.25 6.73
N ASN A 311 -4.39 -8.28 6.43
CA ASN A 311 -4.16 -7.06 7.21
C ASN A 311 -3.67 -7.30 8.66
N SER A 312 -3.14 -8.48 8.98
CA SER A 312 -2.57 -8.72 10.31
C SER A 312 -1.12 -8.23 10.41
N VAL A 313 -0.61 -8.11 11.63
CA VAL A 313 0.80 -7.86 11.90
C VAL A 313 1.30 -8.96 12.83
N ASN A 314 2.33 -9.67 12.41
CA ASN A 314 2.88 -10.84 13.10
C ASN A 314 4.42 -10.74 13.16
N LEU A 315 5.07 -11.82 13.60
CA LEU A 315 6.52 -11.97 13.49
C LEU A 315 6.88 -12.94 12.37
N ALA A 316 7.91 -12.58 11.59
CA ALA A 316 8.54 -13.41 10.58
C ALA A 316 9.92 -13.94 11.04
N PRO A 317 10.36 -15.10 10.52
CA PRO A 317 11.66 -15.67 10.86
C PRO A 317 12.85 -14.96 10.19
N ASN A 318 12.63 -14.26 9.08
CA ASN A 318 13.64 -13.50 8.35
C ASN A 318 12.98 -12.38 7.53
N THR A 319 13.80 -11.54 6.91
CA THR A 319 13.36 -10.37 6.12
C THR A 319 13.34 -10.59 4.60
N GLU A 320 13.56 -11.83 4.16
CA GLU A 320 13.81 -12.18 2.76
C GLU A 320 12.75 -13.13 2.20
N GLY A 321 12.80 -13.39 0.89
CA GLY A 321 11.87 -14.30 0.22
C GLY A 321 10.44 -13.77 0.22
N HIS A 322 9.48 -14.58 0.69
CA HIS A 322 8.06 -14.23 0.70
C HIS A 322 7.65 -13.30 1.85
N TYR A 323 8.56 -12.97 2.77
CA TYR A 323 8.31 -12.06 3.91
C TYR A 323 8.51 -10.58 3.54
N THR A 324 7.93 -10.15 2.41
CA THR A 324 8.06 -8.77 1.93
C THR A 324 7.45 -7.74 2.89
N GLY A 325 6.55 -8.17 3.78
CA GLY A 325 5.95 -7.35 4.83
C GLY A 325 6.89 -7.01 5.99
N THR A 326 8.13 -7.48 6.00
CA THR A 326 9.13 -7.15 7.05
C THR A 326 9.87 -5.84 6.83
N LYS A 327 9.70 -5.24 5.65
CA LYS A 327 10.37 -4.00 5.24
C LYS A 327 9.41 -2.84 5.43
N TRP A 328 9.83 -1.86 6.22
CA TRP A 328 9.01 -0.71 6.63
C TRP A 328 9.69 0.58 6.24
N ARG A 329 9.04 1.38 5.40
CA ARG A 329 9.49 2.75 5.13
C ARG A 329 8.97 3.65 6.24
N ILE A 330 9.89 4.38 6.88
CA ILE A 330 9.53 5.30 7.95
C ILE A 330 9.25 6.68 7.36
N ASN A 331 7.99 7.11 7.43
CA ASN A 331 7.56 8.43 7.00
C ASN A 331 7.52 9.36 8.22
N ILE A 332 8.33 10.41 8.21
CA ILE A 332 8.40 11.36 9.33
C ILE A 332 7.26 12.38 9.17
N ILE A 333 6.30 12.36 10.09
CA ILE A 333 5.06 13.14 10.02
C ILE A 333 5.00 14.24 11.08
N GLY A 334 6.15 14.76 11.51
CA GLY A 334 6.28 15.90 12.43
C GLY A 334 6.42 15.53 13.91
N ASP A 335 7.01 16.43 14.71
CA ASP A 335 7.21 16.33 16.17
C ASP A 335 7.73 14.97 16.71
N GLY A 336 8.66 14.34 15.96
CA GLY A 336 9.18 13.01 16.31
C GLY A 336 8.17 11.86 16.19
N VAL A 337 7.03 12.13 15.56
CA VAL A 337 6.00 11.17 15.19
C VAL A 337 6.27 10.68 13.77
N VAL A 338 6.10 9.37 13.58
CA VAL A 338 6.28 8.67 12.32
C VAL A 338 5.05 7.86 11.96
N ALA A 339 4.95 7.51 10.69
CA ALA A 339 4.07 6.47 10.19
C ALA A 339 4.91 5.40 9.48
N LEU A 340 4.61 4.13 9.73
CA LEU A 340 5.37 3.01 9.18
C LEU A 340 4.61 2.42 8.00
N ASP A 341 5.17 2.56 6.81
CA ASP A 341 4.58 2.08 5.56
C ASP A 341 5.18 0.73 5.17
N ASN A 342 4.34 -0.30 5.15
CA ASN A 342 4.69 -1.66 4.79
C ASN A 342 5.05 -1.76 3.30
N GLN A 343 6.30 -2.07 2.99
CA GLN A 343 6.78 -2.13 1.61
C GLN A 343 6.31 -3.38 0.84
N GLY A 344 5.61 -4.32 1.50
CA GLY A 344 4.98 -5.47 0.85
C GLY A 344 3.73 -5.10 0.03
N LYS A 345 2.87 -4.20 0.54
CA LYS A 345 1.68 -3.67 -0.17
C LYS A 345 1.22 -2.31 0.37
N SER A 346 2.12 -1.34 0.53
CA SER A 346 1.84 0.07 0.91
C SER A 346 0.68 0.26 1.90
N LYS A 347 0.80 -0.32 3.10
CA LYS A 347 -0.18 -0.22 4.19
C LYS A 347 0.49 0.22 5.47
N TRP A 348 -0.26 0.88 6.34
CA TRP A 348 0.28 1.55 7.52
C TRP A 348 0.16 0.67 8.77
N LEU A 349 1.22 0.57 9.55
CA LEU A 349 1.16 -0.07 10.88
C LEU A 349 0.19 0.70 11.77
N ASN A 350 -0.83 0.04 12.30
CA ASN A 350 -1.90 0.66 13.06
C ASN A 350 -2.13 -0.03 14.41
N GLY A 351 -1.95 0.71 15.49
CA GLY A 351 -2.26 0.27 16.85
C GLY A 351 -3.69 0.62 17.25
N VAL A 352 -4.54 -0.37 17.48
CA VAL A 352 -5.92 -0.16 17.94
C VAL A 352 -5.94 -0.02 19.46
N THR A 353 -5.74 1.19 19.95
CA THR A 353 -5.60 1.48 21.39
C THR A 353 -6.82 1.09 22.22
N LYS A 354 -8.02 0.96 21.63
CA LYS A 354 -9.23 0.50 22.32
C LYS A 354 -9.14 -0.93 22.86
N ASN A 355 -8.47 -1.84 22.13
CA ASN A 355 -8.40 -3.26 22.48
C ASN A 355 -6.96 -3.82 22.50
N GLY A 356 -5.98 -2.96 22.23
CA GLY A 356 -4.57 -3.30 22.17
C GLY A 356 -4.16 -4.17 20.98
N SER A 357 -5.00 -4.36 19.97
CA SER A 357 -4.62 -5.09 18.76
C SER A 357 -3.76 -4.24 17.82
N VAL A 358 -2.96 -4.88 16.97
CA VAL A 358 -2.17 -4.21 15.93
C VAL A 358 -2.51 -4.83 14.57
N ASN A 359 -2.73 -3.99 13.57
CA ASN A 359 -3.10 -4.41 12.22
C ASN A 359 -2.52 -3.46 11.16
N LEU A 360 -2.82 -3.73 9.89
CA LEU A 360 -2.50 -2.85 8.77
C LEU A 360 -3.72 -2.01 8.39
N ALA A 361 -3.53 -0.68 8.33
CA ALA A 361 -4.53 0.28 7.88
C ALA A 361 -4.25 0.75 6.43
N PRO A 362 -5.27 1.06 5.63
CA PRO A 362 -5.10 1.54 4.26
C PRO A 362 -4.59 2.98 4.16
N ASN A 363 -4.70 3.78 5.23
CA ASN A 363 -4.28 5.18 5.27
C ASN A 363 -3.97 5.60 6.71
N THR A 364 -3.37 6.79 6.87
CA THR A 364 -3.01 7.38 8.17
C THR A 364 -4.02 8.39 8.72
N GLU A 365 -5.16 8.54 8.02
CA GLU A 365 -6.18 9.55 8.32
C GLU A 365 -7.52 8.90 8.73
N GLY A 366 -8.47 9.73 9.19
CA GLY A 366 -9.80 9.26 9.62
C GLY A 366 -9.76 8.47 10.94
N GLY A 367 -10.55 7.40 11.02
CA GLY A 367 -10.67 6.55 12.22
C GLY A 367 -9.43 5.73 12.57
N ASN A 368 -8.39 5.74 11.72
CA ASN A 368 -7.14 4.99 11.90
C ASN A 368 -6.11 5.81 12.70
N THR A 369 -6.54 6.36 13.83
CA THR A 369 -5.72 7.27 14.65
C THR A 369 -4.45 6.60 15.20
N GLY A 370 -4.44 5.26 15.25
CA GLY A 370 -3.32 4.43 15.69
C GLY A 370 -2.18 4.23 14.70
N THR A 371 -2.22 4.89 13.54
CA THR A 371 -1.17 4.81 12.50
C THR A 371 0.04 5.69 12.76
N LYS A 372 -0.03 6.50 13.81
CA LYS A 372 0.98 7.47 14.22
C LYS A 372 1.74 6.93 15.41
N TRP A 373 3.07 6.96 15.33
CA TRP A 373 3.95 6.35 16.32
C TRP A 373 5.03 7.33 16.73
N ARG A 374 5.27 7.50 18.02
CA ARG A 374 6.44 8.23 18.52
C ARG A 374 7.57 7.23 18.77
N ILE A 375 8.77 7.55 18.29
CA ILE A 375 9.96 6.73 18.51
C ILE A 375 10.65 7.16 19.80
N ILE A 376 10.87 6.21 20.70
CA ILE A 376 11.57 6.41 21.97
C ILE A 376 12.85 5.58 21.98
N LYS A 377 13.99 6.22 22.25
CA LYS A 377 15.27 5.52 22.40
C LYS A 377 15.27 4.68 23.68
N GLN A 378 15.79 3.46 23.61
CA GLN A 378 15.83 2.49 24.72
C GLN A 378 17.23 2.27 25.28
#